data_AF-A0A0T6A441-F1
#
_entry.id   AF-A0A0T6A441-F1
#
_cell.length_a   1.000
_cell.length_b   1.000
_cell.length_c   1.000
_cell.angle_alpha   90.00
_cell.angle_beta   90.00
_cell.angle_gamma   90.00
#
_symmetry.space_group_name_H-M   'P 1'
#
loop_
_entity.id
_entity.type
_entity.pdbx_description
1 polymer ?
#
loop_
_entity_poly.entity_id
_entity_poly.type
_entity_poly.pdbx_seq_one_letter_code
_entity_poly.pdbx_strand_id
1 'polypeptide(L)'
;MNWYGGLRSKLKRSTLIWVVPLVGAAIMALVITVNWGTTTYRKAEPVANCRQIRLGMTRVEVLKIMPEPVGRISYKKNRREKEKLIFPSREDAATPPQLVIDGKTGRVEEVVCDENYRLTQKQS
;
A
#
# COMPACT_ATOMS: atom_id res chain seq x y z
N MET A 1 41.21 53.47 13.46
CA MET A 1 41.14 52.06 13.91
C MET A 1 39.68 51.63 13.90
N ASN A 2 39.34 50.62 13.09
CA ASN A 2 37.96 50.16 12.82
C ASN A 2 37.33 49.46 14.03
N TRP A 3 36.13 49.88 14.44
CA TRP A 3 35.39 49.44 15.64
C TRP A 3 34.07 48.71 15.34
N TYR A 4 33.99 47.94 14.25
CA TYR A 4 32.77 47.18 13.89
C TYR A 4 33.02 45.67 13.92
N GLY A 5 33.31 45.12 15.09
CA GLY A 5 33.53 43.68 15.29
C GLY A 5 32.60 42.98 16.28
N GLY A 6 31.68 43.70 16.94
CA GLY A 6 31.00 43.19 18.14
C GLY A 6 29.55 42.70 18.00
N LEU A 7 28.79 43.16 16.99
CA LEU A 7 27.33 42.94 16.99
C LEU A 7 26.85 41.65 16.29
N ARG A 8 27.67 41.00 15.46
CA ARG A 8 27.22 39.85 14.64
C ARG A 8 26.99 38.56 15.44
N SER A 9 27.65 38.40 16.58
CA SER A 9 27.63 37.14 17.34
C SER A 9 26.38 36.95 18.21
N LYS A 10 25.71 38.04 18.63
CA LYS A 10 24.49 37.95 19.45
C LYS A 10 23.24 37.59 18.64
N LEU A 11 23.14 38.02 17.38
CA LEU A 11 21.99 37.67 16.52
C LEU A 11 21.95 36.18 16.17
N LYS A 12 23.10 35.59 15.80
CA LYS A 12 23.20 34.16 15.45
C LYS A 12 22.76 33.23 16.58
N ARG A 13 23.01 33.60 17.84
CA ARG A 13 22.62 32.81 19.01
C ARG A 13 21.10 32.81 19.23
N SER A 14 20.43 33.92 18.93
CA SER A 14 18.98 34.06 19.08
C SER A 14 18.21 33.32 17.99
N THR A 15 18.65 33.38 16.72
CA THR A 15 17.99 32.66 15.63
C THR A 15 18.14 31.14 15.77
N LEU A 16 19.29 30.64 16.23
CA LEU A 16 19.50 29.19 16.46
C LEU A 16 18.51 28.61 17.48
N ILE A 17 18.18 29.36 18.54
CA ILE A 17 17.32 28.89 19.64
C ILE A 17 15.89 28.61 19.16
N TRP A 18 15.40 29.32 18.14
CA TRP A 18 14.06 29.11 17.58
C TRP A 18 14.05 28.12 16.41
N VAL A 19 15.15 28.01 15.65
CA VAL A 19 15.25 27.09 14.51
C VAL A 19 15.33 25.62 14.96
N VAL A 20 16.05 25.32 16.05
CA VAL A 20 16.17 23.96 16.58
C VAL A 20 14.82 23.32 16.96
N PRO A 21 13.94 23.97 17.76
CA PRO A 21 12.63 23.39 18.09
C PRO A 21 11.70 23.31 16.86
N LEU A 22 11.79 24.25 15.92
CA LEU A 22 11.00 24.19 14.67
C LEU A 22 11.40 23.00 13.79
N VAL A 23 12.70 22.75 13.64
CA VAL A 23 13.20 21.57 12.90
C VAL A 23 12.81 20.28 13.63
N GLY A 24 12.91 20.25 14.96
CA GLY A 24 12.44 19.10 15.76
C GLY A 24 10.95 18.82 15.58
N ALA A 25 10.11 19.86 15.60
CA ALA A 25 8.68 19.74 15.38
C ALA A 25 8.34 19.27 13.96
N ALA A 26 9.05 19.76 12.93
CA ALA A 26 8.87 19.34 11.55
C ALA A 26 9.23 17.85 11.35
N ILE A 27 10.31 17.39 11.98
CA ILE A 27 10.71 15.97 11.94
C ILE A 27 9.66 15.10 12.65
N MET A 28 9.19 15.50 13.83
CA MET A 28 8.11 14.80 14.54
C MET A 28 6.82 14.73 13.72
N ALA A 29 6.42 15.83 13.07
CA ALA A 29 5.26 15.84 12.18
C ALA A 29 5.43 14.91 10.98
N LEU A 30 6.63 14.85 10.39
CA LEU A 30 6.95 13.90 9.31
C LEU A 30 6.83 12.45 9.81
N VAL A 31 7.38 12.12 10.98
CA VAL A 31 7.27 10.77 11.55
C VAL A 31 5.82 10.41 11.83
N ILE A 32 5.04 11.30 12.42
CA ILE A 32 3.61 11.07 12.72
C ILE A 32 2.82 10.85 11.42
N THR A 33 3.02 11.68 10.39
CA THR A 33 2.34 11.54 9.09
C THR A 33 2.69 10.24 8.38
N VAL A 34 3.96 9.83 8.38
CA VAL A 34 4.38 8.53 7.83
C VAL A 34 3.73 7.38 8.62
N ASN A 35 3.72 7.47 9.95
CA ASN A 35 3.15 6.41 10.79
C ASN A 35 1.62 6.33 10.70
N TRP A 36 0.94 7.45 10.47
CA TRP A 36 -0.51 7.50 10.23
C TRP A 36 -0.86 6.94 8.85
N GLY A 37 -0.06 7.25 7.83
CA GLY A 37 -0.17 6.61 6.51
C GLY A 37 -0.10 5.10 6.64
N THR A 38 0.95 4.57 7.29
CA THR A 38 1.12 3.12 7.49
C THR A 38 0.04 2.47 8.37
N THR A 39 -0.54 3.17 9.36
CA THR A 39 -1.65 2.63 10.15
C THR A 39 -2.97 2.58 9.39
N THR A 40 -3.24 3.50 8.46
CA THR A 40 -4.42 3.38 7.58
C THR A 40 -4.32 2.20 6.62
N TYR A 41 -3.12 1.86 6.13
CA TYR A 41 -2.88 0.63 5.37
C TYR A 41 -3.17 -0.64 6.19
N ARG A 42 -2.94 -0.59 7.51
CA ARG A 42 -3.19 -1.73 8.41
C ARG A 42 -4.68 -1.94 8.73
N LYS A 43 -5.54 -0.95 8.44
CA LYS A 43 -7.00 -1.03 8.64
C LYS A 43 -7.79 -1.35 7.37
N ALA A 44 -7.17 -1.39 6.20
CA ALA A 44 -7.84 -1.85 4.99
C ALA A 44 -8.13 -3.34 5.15
N GLU A 45 -9.38 -3.70 5.49
CA GLU A 45 -9.83 -5.07 5.62
C GLU A 45 -9.67 -5.77 4.25
N PRO A 46 -8.64 -6.63 4.06
CA PRO A 46 -8.30 -7.14 2.73
C PRO A 46 -9.43 -7.97 2.14
N VAL A 47 -10.21 -8.62 3.01
CA VAL A 47 -11.40 -9.41 2.67
C VAL A 47 -12.55 -8.51 2.21
N ALA A 48 -12.83 -7.41 2.92
CA ALA A 48 -13.91 -6.49 2.55
C ALA A 48 -13.64 -5.79 1.21
N ASN A 49 -12.38 -5.40 0.97
CA ASN A 49 -11.96 -4.85 -0.32
C ASN A 49 -11.98 -5.91 -1.43
N CYS A 50 -11.56 -7.14 -1.12
CA CYS A 50 -11.60 -8.24 -2.07
C CYS A 50 -13.03 -8.54 -2.54
N ARG A 51 -14.04 -8.46 -1.66
CA ARG A 51 -15.46 -8.65 -2.01
C ARG A 51 -16.01 -7.61 -3.00
N GLN A 52 -15.31 -6.48 -3.20
CA GLN A 52 -15.67 -5.48 -4.21
C GLN A 52 -15.12 -5.84 -5.60
N ILE A 53 -14.14 -6.76 -5.68
CA ILE A 53 -13.56 -7.21 -6.95
C ILE A 53 -14.56 -8.09 -7.69
N ARG A 54 -14.72 -7.83 -8.99
CA ARG A 54 -15.59 -8.59 -9.87
C ARG A 54 -14.78 -9.30 -10.96
N LEU A 55 -15.34 -10.39 -11.47
CA LEU A 55 -14.82 -11.05 -12.67
C LEU A 55 -14.77 -10.08 -13.84
N GLY A 56 -13.74 -10.19 -14.67
CA GLY A 56 -13.52 -9.34 -15.83
C GLY A 56 -12.81 -8.00 -15.55
N MET A 57 -12.64 -7.61 -14.28
CA MET A 57 -11.85 -6.43 -13.91
C MET A 57 -10.41 -6.56 -14.39
N THR A 58 -9.82 -5.43 -14.77
CA THR A 58 -8.41 -5.34 -15.16
C THR A 58 -7.51 -5.26 -13.92
N ARG A 59 -6.22 -5.60 -14.11
CA ARG A 59 -5.21 -5.43 -13.06
C ARG A 59 -5.19 -4.02 -12.46
N VAL A 60 -5.37 -3.00 -13.29
CA VAL A 60 -5.33 -1.59 -12.86
C VAL A 60 -6.52 -1.27 -11.94
N GLU A 61 -7.70 -1.80 -12.24
CA GLU A 61 -8.88 -1.63 -11.39
C GLU A 61 -8.73 -2.36 -10.06
N VAL A 62 -8.19 -3.58 -10.10
CA VAL A 62 -7.91 -4.37 -8.90
C VAL A 62 -6.97 -3.62 -7.96
N LEU A 63 -5.87 -3.06 -8.48
CA LEU A 63 -4.87 -2.34 -7.66
C LEU A 63 -5.34 -0.98 -7.15
N LYS A 64 -6.50 -0.48 -7.61
CA LYS A 64 -7.16 0.69 -6.99
C LYS A 64 -7.95 0.33 -5.75
N ILE A 65 -8.38 -0.93 -5.64
CA ILE A 65 -9.26 -1.43 -4.57
C ILE A 65 -8.45 -2.22 -3.53
N MET A 66 -7.53 -3.05 -4.01
CA MET A 66 -6.67 -3.91 -3.19
C MET A 66 -5.28 -3.27 -3.03
N PRO A 67 -4.61 -3.51 -1.88
CA PRO A 67 -3.21 -3.14 -1.71
C PRO A 67 -2.31 -3.91 -2.69
N GLU A 68 -1.04 -3.55 -2.72
CA GLU A 68 -0.07 -4.26 -3.56
C GLU A 68 0.00 -5.76 -3.17
N PRO A 69 -0.01 -6.68 -4.16
CA PRO A 69 0.09 -8.10 -3.87
C PRO A 69 1.46 -8.46 -3.31
N VAL A 70 1.47 -9.27 -2.24
CA VAL A 70 2.67 -9.80 -1.59
C VAL A 70 3.29 -10.97 -2.36
N GLY A 71 2.51 -11.61 -3.23
CA GLY A 71 2.97 -12.73 -4.04
C GLY A 71 2.36 -12.71 -5.44
N ARG A 72 3.16 -13.13 -6.43
CA ARG A 72 2.72 -13.29 -7.82
C ARG A 72 3.24 -14.62 -8.33
N ILE A 73 2.34 -15.45 -8.87
CA ILE A 73 2.68 -16.78 -9.39
C ILE A 73 2.10 -16.90 -10.79
N SER A 74 2.97 -17.07 -11.79
CA SER A 74 2.55 -17.33 -13.17
C SER A 74 2.53 -18.83 -13.43
N TYR A 75 1.45 -19.34 -14.01
CA TYR A 75 1.28 -20.77 -14.31
C TYR A 75 0.41 -20.98 -15.54
N LYS A 76 0.46 -22.18 -16.13
CA LYS A 76 -0.40 -22.56 -17.24
C LYS A 76 -1.52 -23.48 -16.75
N LYS A 77 -2.76 -23.16 -17.11
CA LYS A 77 -3.95 -23.98 -16.85
C LYS A 77 -4.80 -24.03 -18.11
N ASN A 78 -5.20 -25.23 -18.55
CA ASN A 78 -5.99 -25.44 -19.76
C ASN A 78 -5.38 -24.75 -21.01
N ARG A 79 -4.05 -24.87 -21.19
CA ARG A 79 -3.26 -24.20 -22.26
C ARG A 79 -3.31 -22.66 -22.25
N ARG A 80 -3.90 -22.02 -21.24
CA ARG A 80 -3.89 -20.56 -21.05
C ARG A 80 -2.91 -20.18 -19.96
N GLU A 81 -2.18 -19.10 -20.17
CA GLU A 81 -1.33 -18.50 -19.13
C GLU A 81 -2.21 -17.78 -18.12
N LYS A 82 -1.89 -17.96 -16.84
CA LYS A 82 -2.60 -17.40 -15.70
C LYS A 82 -1.59 -16.76 -14.76
N GLU A 83 -1.96 -15.64 -14.17
CA GLU A 83 -1.22 -14.97 -13.10
C GLU A 83 -2.08 -15.01 -11.84
N LYS A 84 -1.57 -15.63 -10.77
CA LYS A 84 -2.19 -15.62 -9.45
C LYS A 84 -1.55 -14.53 -8.60
N LEU A 85 -2.35 -13.60 -8.12
CA LEU A 85 -1.96 -12.57 -7.17
C LEU A 85 -2.39 -12.98 -5.77
N ILE A 86 -1.47 -12.89 -4.81
CA ILE A 86 -1.70 -13.17 -3.40
C ILE A 86 -1.61 -11.85 -2.65
N PHE A 87 -2.63 -11.55 -1.86
CA PHE A 87 -2.75 -10.30 -1.12
C PHE A 87 -2.50 -10.53 0.37
N PRO A 88 -2.05 -9.48 1.10
CA PRO A 88 -1.87 -9.59 2.53
C PRO A 88 -3.19 -9.93 3.21
N SER A 89 -3.13 -10.77 4.23
CA SER A 89 -4.24 -11.12 5.11
C SER A 89 -3.90 -10.80 6.55
N ARG A 90 -4.92 -10.80 7.41
CA ARG A 90 -4.68 -10.75 8.85
C ARG A 90 -4.04 -12.07 9.32
N GLU A 91 -3.32 -12.02 10.44
CA GLU A 91 -2.62 -13.17 11.03
C GLU A 91 -3.57 -14.28 11.48
N ASP A 92 -4.84 -13.95 11.76
CA ASP A 92 -5.91 -14.86 12.16
C ASP A 92 -6.68 -15.48 10.97
N ALA A 93 -6.36 -15.10 9.72
CA ALA A 93 -7.03 -15.63 8.55
C ALA A 93 -6.39 -16.95 8.09
N ALA A 94 -7.19 -18.01 8.00
CA ALA A 94 -6.73 -19.32 7.53
C ALA A 94 -6.31 -19.34 6.05
N THR A 95 -6.94 -18.52 5.21
CA THR A 95 -6.59 -18.39 3.79
C THR A 95 -6.44 -16.91 3.42
N PRO A 96 -5.31 -16.49 2.83
CA PRO A 96 -5.14 -15.12 2.37
C PRO A 96 -5.97 -14.86 1.10
N PRO A 97 -6.43 -13.62 0.84
CA PRO A 97 -7.13 -13.29 -0.40
C PRO A 97 -6.25 -13.48 -1.64
N GLN A 98 -6.82 -14.01 -2.71
CA GLN A 98 -6.13 -14.42 -3.92
C GLN A 98 -6.98 -14.09 -5.15
N LEU A 99 -6.34 -13.62 -6.21
CA LEU A 99 -6.99 -13.36 -7.50
C LEU A 99 -6.26 -14.12 -8.59
N VAL A 100 -6.98 -14.63 -9.57
CA VAL A 100 -6.39 -15.20 -10.79
C VAL A 100 -6.77 -14.31 -11.96
N ILE A 101 -5.74 -13.90 -12.70
CA ILE A 101 -5.83 -13.08 -13.89
C ILE A 101 -5.44 -13.93 -15.10
N ASP A 102 -6.17 -13.80 -16.20
CA ASP A 102 -5.80 -14.39 -17.48
C ASP A 102 -4.62 -13.61 -18.09
N GLY A 103 -3.52 -14.31 -18.39
CA GLY A 103 -2.29 -13.69 -18.90
C GLY A 103 -2.44 -13.07 -20.30
N LYS A 104 -3.42 -13.51 -21.08
CA LYS A 104 -3.66 -12.98 -22.44
C LYS A 104 -4.52 -11.72 -22.42
N THR A 105 -5.58 -11.70 -21.61
CA THR A 105 -6.55 -10.60 -21.56
C THR A 105 -6.28 -9.61 -20.43
N GLY A 106 -5.47 -9.98 -19.43
CA GLY A 106 -5.19 -9.17 -18.25
C GLY A 106 -6.40 -8.98 -17.33
N ARG A 107 -7.42 -9.85 -17.45
CA ARG A 107 -8.68 -9.76 -16.71
C ARG A 107 -8.80 -10.82 -15.62
N VAL A 108 -9.47 -10.48 -14.53
CA VAL A 108 -9.75 -11.38 -13.41
C VAL A 108 -10.72 -12.48 -13.85
N GLU A 109 -10.31 -13.73 -13.69
CA GLU A 109 -11.14 -14.92 -13.92
C GLU A 109 -11.54 -15.63 -12.62
N GLU A 110 -10.81 -15.41 -11.54
CA GLU A 110 -11.09 -16.00 -10.23
C GLU A 110 -10.80 -15.01 -9.12
N VAL A 111 -11.67 -14.97 -8.12
CA VAL A 111 -11.56 -14.19 -6.89
C VAL A 111 -11.77 -15.14 -5.72
N VAL A 112 -10.83 -15.18 -4.78
CA VAL A 112 -10.93 -15.91 -3.50
C VAL A 112 -10.64 -14.91 -2.39
N CYS A 113 -11.63 -14.57 -1.57
CA CYS A 113 -11.43 -13.56 -0.53
C CYS A 113 -11.22 -14.17 0.86
N ASP A 114 -11.92 -15.27 1.14
CA ASP A 114 -11.82 -16.06 2.35
C ASP A 114 -12.31 -17.49 2.03
N GLU A 115 -12.42 -18.35 3.04
CA GLU A 115 -12.87 -19.74 2.87
C GLU A 115 -14.33 -19.86 2.38
N ASN A 116 -15.14 -18.83 2.60
CA ASN A 116 -16.57 -18.81 2.33
C ASN A 116 -16.92 -18.02 1.05
N TYR A 117 -15.99 -17.24 0.51
CA TYR A 117 -16.21 -16.36 -0.63
C TYR A 117 -15.26 -16.64 -1.78
N ARG A 118 -15.80 -17.26 -2.82
CA ARG A 118 -15.11 -17.55 -4.07
C ARG A 118 -16.00 -17.24 -5.27
N LEU A 119 -15.48 -16.44 -6.19
CA LEU A 119 -16.06 -16.23 -7.51
C LEU A 119 -15.13 -16.87 -8.55
N THR A 120 -15.68 -17.73 -9.40
CA THR A 120 -14.94 -18.31 -10.53
C THR A 120 -15.78 -18.15 -11.77
N GLN A 121 -15.16 -17.68 -12.86
CA GLN A 121 -15.83 -17.68 -14.15
C GLN A 121 -16.03 -19.13 -14.60
N LYS A 122 -17.29 -19.60 -14.68
CA LYS A 122 -17.59 -20.90 -15.27
C LYS A 122 -17.14 -20.87 -16.72
N GLN A 123 -16.23 -21.78 -17.08
CA GLN A 123 -15.84 -22.00 -18.46
C GLN A 123 -17.04 -22.64 -19.18
N SER A 124 -17.73 -21.85 -19.99
CA SER A 124 -18.64 -22.35 -21.02
C SER A 124 -17.87 -22.74 -22.28
#